data_AF-A0A6L7WTD5-F1
#
_entry.id   AF-A0A6L7WTD5-F1
#
_cell.length_a   1.000
_cell.length_b   1.000
_cell.length_c   1.000
_cell.angle_alpha   90.00
_cell.angle_beta   90.00
_cell.angle_gamma   90.00
#
_symmetry.space_group_name_H-M   'P 1'
#
loop_
_entity.id
_entity.type
_entity.pdbx_description
1 polymer ?
#
loop_
_entity_poly.entity_id
_entity_poly.type
_entity_poly.pdbx_seq_one_letter_code
_entity_poly.pdbx_strand_id
1 'polypeptide(L)'
;MREGVDESRGFRHQAPGTAPPRARRARPPRSRERWVVNKLRALGSWYTKGLYGGSQLRTAINQAESVRALQSIIAMHFLEPAGDAVA
;
A
#
# COMPACT_ATOMS: atom_id res chain seq x y z
N MET A 1 -11.22 1.98 19.34
CA MET A 1 -11.83 1.50 18.09
C MET A 1 -11.46 0.04 17.90
N ARG A 2 -12.44 -0.86 17.86
CA ARG A 2 -12.26 -2.30 17.62
C ARG A 2 -12.68 -2.59 16.17
N GLU A 3 -11.75 -2.42 15.23
CA GLU A 3 -11.97 -2.77 13.82
C GLU A 3 -11.63 -4.27 13.63
N GLY A 4 -12.51 -5.02 12.96
CA GLY A 4 -12.31 -6.45 12.63
C GLY A 4 -13.01 -7.49 13.53
N VAL A 5 -13.83 -7.08 14.51
CA VAL A 5 -14.47 -8.03 15.44
C VAL A 5 -15.71 -8.72 14.84
N ASP A 6 -16.32 -8.15 13.80
CA ASP A 6 -17.58 -8.67 13.20
C ASP A 6 -17.44 -9.08 11.72
N GLU A 7 -16.24 -9.00 11.13
CA GLU A 7 -16.03 -9.40 9.73
C GLU A 7 -16.28 -10.90 9.48
N SER A 8 -16.19 -11.72 10.52
CA SER A 8 -16.49 -13.15 10.47
C SER A 8 -17.97 -13.47 10.23
N ARG A 9 -18.89 -12.54 10.52
CA ARG A 9 -20.34 -12.76 10.33
C ARG A 9 -20.85 -12.39 8.93
N GLY A 10 -20.13 -11.55 8.17
CA GLY A 10 -20.77 -10.81 7.07
C GLY A 10 -20.64 -11.35 5.64
N PHE A 11 -19.54 -12.01 5.24
CA PHE A 11 -19.24 -12.09 3.79
C PHE A 11 -18.66 -13.41 3.26
N ARG A 12 -18.88 -14.54 3.96
CA ARG A 12 -18.51 -15.86 3.40
C ARG A 12 -19.68 -16.83 3.44
N HIS A 13 -20.69 -16.57 2.63
CA HIS A 13 -21.57 -17.66 2.21
C HIS A 13 -20.77 -18.53 1.23
N GLN A 14 -20.29 -19.69 1.72
CA GLN A 14 -19.78 -20.73 0.85
C GLN A 14 -20.95 -21.64 0.48
N ALA A 15 -21.20 -21.80 -0.82
CA ALA A 15 -22.22 -22.71 -1.30
C ALA A 15 -21.89 -24.15 -0.86
N PRO A 16 -22.84 -24.92 -0.29
CA PRO A 16 -22.58 -26.28 0.14
C PRO A 16 -22.25 -27.18 -1.06
N GLY A 17 -21.07 -27.82 -1.07
CA GLY A 17 -20.79 -28.95 -1.98
C GLY A 17 -19.52 -28.88 -2.85
N THR A 18 -18.80 -27.75 -2.92
CA THR A 18 -17.63 -27.63 -3.84
C THR A 18 -16.29 -27.87 -3.15
N ALA A 19 -16.06 -29.14 -2.81
CA ALA A 19 -14.77 -29.80 -2.50
C ALA A 19 -13.95 -29.34 -1.28
N PRO A 20 -13.15 -30.24 -0.67
CA PRO A 20 -12.17 -29.92 0.36
C PRO A 20 -10.79 -29.71 -0.28
N PRO A 21 -10.29 -28.48 -0.47
CA PRO A 21 -8.91 -28.30 -0.84
C PRO A 21 -8.11 -28.27 0.46
N ARG A 22 -7.31 -29.32 0.68
CA ARG A 22 -6.11 -29.35 1.55
C ARG A 22 -5.85 -27.97 2.12
N ALA A 23 -6.16 -27.82 3.42
CA ALA A 23 -5.97 -26.62 4.23
C ALA A 23 -5.12 -25.61 3.47
N ARG A 24 -5.78 -24.69 2.74
CA ARG A 24 -5.11 -23.58 2.07
C ARG A 24 -4.25 -22.99 3.15
N ARG A 25 -2.93 -23.31 3.14
CA ARG A 25 -2.00 -22.92 4.21
C ARG A 25 -2.29 -21.46 4.41
N ALA A 26 -2.93 -21.12 5.53
CA ALA A 26 -3.40 -19.78 5.78
C ALA A 26 -2.12 -18.98 5.77
N ARG A 27 -1.84 -18.33 4.63
CA ARG A 27 -0.59 -17.61 4.43
C ARG A 27 -0.56 -16.67 5.61
N PRO A 28 0.45 -16.76 6.50
CA PRO A 28 0.47 -15.97 7.71
C PRO A 28 0.18 -14.54 7.27
N PRO A 29 -0.78 -13.86 7.93
CA PRO A 29 -1.23 -12.54 7.48
C PRO A 29 0.03 -11.74 7.19
N ARG A 30 0.21 -11.34 5.92
CA ARG A 30 1.33 -10.46 5.55
C ARG A 30 1.33 -9.36 6.61
N SER A 31 2.46 -9.11 7.26
CA SER A 31 2.51 -8.13 8.34
C SER A 31 1.78 -6.86 7.89
N ARG A 32 0.97 -6.26 8.77
CA ARG A 32 0.17 -5.06 8.45
C ARG A 32 0.99 -4.04 7.66
N GLU A 33 2.26 -3.87 8.06
CA GLU A 33 3.23 -3.03 7.35
C GLU A 33 3.39 -3.37 5.87
N ARG A 34 3.62 -4.64 5.50
CA ARG A 34 3.72 -5.06 4.09
C ARG A 34 2.43 -4.79 3.32
N TRP A 35 1.27 -4.91 3.96
CA TRP A 35 0.00 -4.55 3.33
C TRP A 35 -0.08 -3.05 3.06
N VAL A 36 0.29 -2.21 4.04
CA VAL A 36 0.32 -0.75 3.89
C VAL A 36 1.31 -0.33 2.80
N VAL A 37 2.52 -0.88 2.78
CA VAL A 37 3.54 -0.59 1.75
C VAL A 37 3.00 -0.89 0.35
N ASN A 38 2.43 -2.09 0.16
CA ASN A 38 1.86 -2.46 -1.14
C ASN A 38 0.68 -1.56 -1.53
N LYS A 39 -0.19 -1.20 -0.57
CA LYS A 39 -1.32 -0.31 -0.82
C LYS A 39 -0.85 1.07 -1.29
N LEU A 40 0.14 1.64 -0.61
CA LEU A 40 0.70 2.95 -0.96
C LEU A 40 1.42 2.92 -2.32
N ARG A 41 2.17 1.86 -2.66
CA ARG A 41 2.76 1.69 -4.00
C ARG A 41 1.70 1.69 -5.11
N ALA A 42 0.61 0.96 -4.90
CA ALA A 42 -0.49 0.89 -5.86
C ALA A 42 -1.15 2.27 -6.05
N LEU A 43 -1.46 2.99 -4.97
CA LEU A 43 -2.04 4.33 -5.04
C LEU A 43 -1.08 5.35 -5.65
N GLY A 44 0.21 5.26 -5.32
CA GLY A 44 1.25 6.12 -5.88
C GLY A 44 1.31 6.08 -7.41
N SER A 45 1.03 4.93 -8.03
CA SER A 45 0.98 4.81 -9.50
C SER A 45 -0.11 5.66 -10.15
N TRP A 46 -1.22 5.92 -9.44
CA TRP A 46 -2.35 6.70 -9.96
C TRP A 46 -2.24 8.18 -9.60
N TYR A 47 -1.99 8.48 -8.33
CA TYR A 47 -2.03 9.87 -7.84
C TYR A 47 -0.86 10.73 -8.31
N THR A 48 0.27 10.11 -8.65
CA THR A 48 1.47 10.86 -9.08
C THR A 48 1.59 10.99 -10.59
N LYS A 49 0.60 10.48 -11.34
CA LYS A 49 0.57 10.60 -12.79
C LYS A 49 0.33 12.06 -13.18
N GLY A 50 1.17 12.58 -14.07
CA GLY A 50 1.07 13.97 -14.55
C GLY A 50 1.71 15.02 -13.63
N LEU A 51 2.23 14.62 -12.47
CA LEU A 51 3.04 15.50 -11.62
C LEU A 51 4.43 15.71 -12.22
N TYR A 52 4.98 16.92 -12.06
CA TYR A 52 6.38 17.19 -12.33
C TYR A 52 7.26 16.29 -11.46
N GLY A 53 8.26 15.62 -12.05
CA GLY A 53 9.07 14.64 -11.32
C GLY A 53 8.32 13.35 -10.92
N GLY A 54 7.09 13.15 -11.38
CA GLY A 54 6.24 12.02 -10.97
C GLY A 54 6.76 10.64 -11.40
N SER A 55 7.61 10.55 -12.44
CA SER A 55 8.27 9.29 -12.79
C SER A 55 9.35 8.90 -11.79
N GLN A 56 10.19 9.85 -11.36
CA GLN A 56 11.20 9.63 -10.33
C GLN A 56 10.53 9.27 -8.99
N LEU A 57 9.45 9.97 -8.63
CA LEU A 57 8.69 9.68 -7.42
C LEU A 57 8.12 8.25 -7.43
N ARG A 58 7.52 7.80 -8.53
CA ARG A 58 7.00 6.42 -8.65
C ARG A 58 8.08 5.37 -8.52
N THR A 59 9.26 5.60 -9.11
CA THR A 59 10.41 4.69 -8.96
C THR A 59 10.81 4.58 -7.49
N ALA A 60 10.96 5.71 -6.79
CA ALA A 60 11.32 5.73 -5.37
C ALA A 60 10.26 5.03 -4.49
N ILE A 61 8.98 5.34 -4.70
CA ILE A 61 7.85 4.69 -3.98
C ILE A 61 7.87 3.17 -4.17
N ASN A 62 8.12 2.69 -5.39
CA ASN A 62 8.14 1.26 -5.69
C ASN A 62 9.32 0.52 -5.05
N GLN A 63 10.42 1.21 -4.76
CA GLN A 63 11.60 0.64 -4.08
C GLN A 63 11.48 0.66 -2.55
N ALA A 64 10.60 1.48 -1.96
CA ALA A 64 10.51 1.67 -0.52
C ALA A 64 10.05 0.41 0.23
N GLU A 65 10.84 -0.10 1.18
CA GLU A 65 10.58 -1.38 1.88
C GLU A 65 9.76 -1.26 3.18
N SER A 66 9.57 -0.04 3.67
CA SER A 66 8.86 0.24 4.93
C SER A 66 7.91 1.43 4.81
N VAL A 67 6.98 1.55 5.75
CA VAL A 67 6.06 2.69 5.79
C VAL A 67 6.80 4.00 6.07
N ARG A 68 7.83 3.97 6.92
CA ARG A 68 8.67 5.14 7.21
C ARG A 68 9.40 5.63 5.97
N ALA A 69 10.00 4.72 5.18
CA ALA A 69 10.67 5.08 3.94
C ALA A 69 9.70 5.73 2.94
N LEU A 70 8.48 5.19 2.81
CA LEU A 70 7.43 5.80 1.96
C LEU A 70 7.06 7.22 2.42
N GLN A 71 6.88 7.42 3.72
CA GLN A 71 6.58 8.75 4.26
C GLN A 71 7.70 9.75 3.97
N SER A 72 8.96 9.35 4.16
CA SER A 72 10.11 10.19 3.85
C SER A 72 10.19 10.56 2.37
N ILE A 73 9.98 9.60 1.46
CA ILE A 73 9.99 9.84 0.01
C ILE A 73 8.89 10.82 -0.40
N ILE A 74 7.67 10.63 0.12
CA ILE A 74 6.52 11.49 -0.17
C ILE A 74 6.77 12.89 0.40
N ALA A 75 7.21 13.00 1.66
CA ALA A 75 7.53 14.28 2.28
C ALA A 75 8.61 15.04 1.50
N MET A 76 9.70 14.36 1.14
CA MET A 76 10.79 14.97 0.36
C MET A 76 10.33 15.51 -0.99
N HIS A 77 9.37 14.85 -1.65
CA HIS A 77 8.89 15.32 -2.95
C HIS A 77 7.91 16.49 -2.86
N PHE A 78 7.04 16.50 -1.85
CA PHE A 78 5.95 17.49 -1.75
C PHE A 78 6.22 18.65 -0.79
N LEU A 79 7.17 18.51 0.14
CA LEU A 79 7.38 19.45 1.24
C LEU A 79 8.78 20.08 1.25
N GLU A 80 9.78 19.45 0.63
CA GLU A 80 11.07 20.14 0.45
C GLU A 80 10.92 21.23 -0.61
N PRO A 81 11.39 22.45 -0.35
CA PRO A 81 11.38 23.49 -1.35
C PRO A 81 12.23 23.01 -2.53
N ALA A 82 11.67 23.08 -3.74
CA ALA A 82 12.48 22.94 -4.95
C ALA A 82 13.57 24.00 -4.86
N GLY A 83 14.81 23.57 -4.64
CA GLY A 83 15.96 24.48 -4.61
C GLY A 83 15.91 25.34 -5.86
N ASP A 84 15.91 26.65 -5.63
CA ASP A 84 15.96 27.75 -6.59
C ASP A 84 14.63 28.23 -7.20
N ALA A 85 13.89 28.98 -6.37
CA ALA A 85 13.35 30.27 -6.80
C ALA A 85 14.24 31.40 -6.27
N VAL A 86 15.49 31.43 -6.73
CA VAL A 86 16.36 32.63 -6.64
C VAL A 86 16.90 32.89 -8.05
N ALA A 87 16.15 33.71 -8.79
CA ALA A 87 16.61 34.68 -9.79
C ALA A 87 15.38 35.46 -10.30
#